data_AF-A0A358RHZ8-F1
#
_entry.id   AF-A0A358RHZ8-F1
#
_cell.length_a   1.000
_cell.length_b   1.000
_cell.length_c   1.000
_cell.angle_alpha   90.00
_cell.angle_beta   90.00
_cell.angle_gamma   90.00
#
_symmetry.space_group_name_H-M   'P 1'
#
loop_
_entity.id
_entity.type
_entity.pdbx_description
1 polymer ?
#
loop_
_entity_poly.entity_id
_entity_poly.type
_entity_poly.pdbx_seq_one_letter_code
_entity_poly.pdbx_strand_id
1 'polypeptide(L)'
;MLEDLLGERIAKMVGDEKSIAELRVRVDRPLLACGVDGKRKVVSSYGAPYVVTQKDVEDVLARATNMSFYSASDEMKRGYVPCKHYRIGVGGEGVLEGGKLMGIKNVAFLVIRVPHQIKGIADKIAADVFKDGKLRNTLIVSPTG
;
A
#
# COMPACT_ATOMS: atom_id res chain seq x y z
N MET A 1 1.96 12.06 4.94
CA MET A 1 2.12 11.08 6.04
C MET A 1 1.06 10.01 5.87
N LEU A 2 1.25 8.81 6.45
CA LEU A 2 0.27 7.73 6.37
C LEU A 2 -1.10 8.15 6.93
N GLU A 3 -1.11 9.08 7.88
CA GLU A 3 -2.31 9.73 8.40
C GLU A 3 -3.15 10.43 7.33
N ASP A 4 -2.54 11.11 6.36
CA ASP A 4 -3.27 11.76 5.26
C ASP A 4 -4.03 10.77 4.39
N LEU A 5 -3.64 9.48 4.41
CA LEU A 5 -4.26 8.41 3.65
C LEU A 5 -5.31 7.68 4.48
N LEU A 6 -4.96 7.30 5.72
CA LEU A 6 -5.82 6.50 6.59
C LEU A 6 -6.88 7.34 7.32
N GLY A 7 -6.64 8.63 7.51
CA GLY A 7 -7.35 9.47 8.46
C GLY A 7 -6.85 9.27 9.89
N GLU A 8 -7.02 10.31 10.72
CA GLU A 8 -6.50 10.39 12.09
C GLU A 8 -6.88 9.16 12.94
N ARG A 9 -8.14 8.74 12.86
CA ARG A 9 -8.68 7.62 13.64
C ARG A 9 -7.89 6.32 13.43
N ILE A 10 -7.72 5.89 12.19
CA ILE A 10 -7.05 4.62 11.87
C ILE A 10 -5.54 4.77 12.08
N ALA A 11 -4.96 5.91 11.68
CA ALA A 11 -3.53 6.17 11.84
C ALA A 11 -3.08 6.07 13.30
N LYS A 12 -3.86 6.63 14.24
CA LYS A 12 -3.59 6.55 15.67
C LYS A 12 -3.58 5.11 16.20
N MET A 13 -4.44 4.23 15.67
CA MET A 13 -4.50 2.82 16.07
C MET A 13 -3.34 2.00 15.49
N VAL A 14 -2.93 2.32 14.26
CA VAL A 14 -1.83 1.66 13.56
C VAL A 14 -0.49 1.97 14.24
N GLY A 15 -0.26 3.23 14.63
CA GLY A 15 0.97 3.68 15.28
C GLY A 15 2.00 4.25 14.29
N ASP A 16 3.29 4.14 14.62
CA ASP A 16 4.38 4.76 13.85
C ASP A 16 4.58 4.07 12.49
N GLU A 17 4.38 4.84 11.42
CA GLU A 17 4.60 4.45 10.03
C GLU A 17 5.99 3.81 9.79
N LYS A 18 7.03 4.26 10.49
CA LYS A 18 8.40 3.73 10.36
C LYS A 18 8.51 2.25 10.73
N SER A 19 7.58 1.75 11.53
CA SER A 19 7.55 0.35 11.97
C SER A 19 6.70 -0.55 11.06
N ILE A 20 5.95 0.02 10.12
CA ILE A 20 4.95 -0.70 9.31
C ILE A 20 5.44 -0.89 7.88
N ALA A 21 5.52 -2.13 7.41
CA ALA A 21 5.81 -2.44 6.00
C ALA A 21 4.54 -2.52 5.14
N GLU A 22 3.47 -3.08 5.69
CA GLU A 22 2.22 -3.31 4.95
C GLU A 22 1.00 -3.20 5.87
N LEU A 23 -0.08 -2.58 5.39
CA LEU A 23 -1.40 -2.63 5.99
C LEU A 23 -2.36 -3.40 5.10
N ARG A 24 -3.16 -4.31 5.69
CA ARG A 24 -4.20 -5.05 4.99
C ARG A 24 -5.56 -4.61 5.53
N VAL A 25 -6.29 -3.88 4.69
CA VAL A 25 -7.58 -3.27 5.01
C VAL A 25 -8.65 -4.09 4.28
N ARG A 26 -9.43 -4.90 5.00
CA ARG A 26 -10.42 -5.82 4.44
C ARG A 26 -11.75 -5.67 5.14
N VAL A 27 -12.80 -5.33 4.41
CA VAL A 27 -14.16 -5.17 4.96
C VAL A 27 -14.55 -6.42 5.76
N ASP A 28 -15.15 -6.19 6.93
CA ASP A 28 -15.60 -7.20 7.89
C ASP A 28 -14.50 -8.11 8.45
N ARG A 29 -13.23 -7.71 8.30
CA ARG A 29 -12.07 -8.41 8.88
C ARG A 29 -11.25 -7.46 9.77
N PRO A 30 -10.50 -8.01 10.74
CA PRO A 30 -9.58 -7.21 11.52
C PRO A 30 -8.54 -6.53 10.65
N LEU A 31 -8.27 -5.25 10.93
CA LEU A 31 -7.17 -4.52 10.33
C LEU A 31 -5.84 -5.16 10.73
N LEU A 32 -5.01 -5.52 9.74
CA LEU A 32 -3.70 -6.11 9.99
C LEU A 32 -2.58 -5.13 9.61
N ALA A 33 -1.62 -5.01 10.50
CA ALA A 33 -0.36 -4.32 10.26
C ALA A 33 0.79 -5.32 10.25
N CYS A 34 1.54 -5.36 9.16
CA CYS A 34 2.77 -6.14 9.05
C CYS A 34 3.94 -5.21 9.33
N GLY A 35 4.72 -5.54 10.35
CA GLY A 35 5.89 -4.76 10.74
C GLY A 35 7.06 -4.95 9.77
N VAL A 36 7.99 -4.00 9.78
CA VAL A 36 9.28 -4.13 9.09
C VAL A 36 10.13 -5.29 9.61
N ASP A 37 9.82 -5.79 10.81
CA ASP A 37 10.41 -6.98 11.42
C ASP A 37 9.79 -8.30 10.93
N GLY A 38 8.82 -8.23 10.00
CA GLY A 38 8.11 -9.38 9.44
C GLY A 38 6.97 -9.91 10.32
N LYS A 39 6.74 -9.34 11.51
CA LYS A 39 5.65 -9.77 12.39
C LYS A 39 4.32 -9.18 11.96
N ARG A 40 3.25 -9.96 12.14
CA ARG A 40 1.88 -9.50 11.89
C ARG A 40 1.22 -9.14 13.21
N LYS A 41 0.59 -7.97 13.24
CA LYS A 41 -0.17 -7.46 14.38
C LYS A 41 -1.61 -7.19 13.94
N VAL A 42 -2.55 -7.70 14.72
CA VAL A 42 -3.94 -7.26 14.63
C VAL A 42 -4.02 -5.89 15.29
N VAL A 43 -4.49 -4.89 14.54
CA VAL A 43 -4.70 -3.55 15.08
C VAL A 43 -5.92 -3.60 15.97
N SER A 44 -5.79 -3.07 17.19
CA SER A 44 -6.84 -3.08 18.20
C SER A 44 -7.26 -1.66 18.55
N SER A 45 -8.53 -1.50 18.89
CA SER A 45 -9.12 -0.28 19.42
C SER A 45 -9.85 -0.62 20.71
N TYR A 46 -9.59 0.12 21.79
CA TYR A 46 -10.21 -0.11 23.11
C TYR A 46 -10.14 -1.58 23.60
N GLY A 47 -9.02 -2.25 23.35
CA GLY A 47 -8.79 -3.64 23.80
C GLY A 47 -9.38 -4.73 22.90
N ALA A 48 -10.10 -4.39 21.84
CA ALA A 48 -10.66 -5.34 20.88
C ALA A 48 -10.07 -5.15 19.48
N PRO A 49 -10.01 -6.20 18.62
CA PRO A 49 -9.62 -6.05 17.22
C PRO A 49 -10.46 -5.00 16.49
N TYR A 50 -9.81 -4.07 15.79
CA TYR A 50 -10.51 -3.11 14.96
C TYR A 50 -10.99 -3.78 13.67
N VAL A 51 -12.31 -3.91 13.53
CA VAL A 51 -12.94 -4.47 12.32
C VAL A 51 -13.09 -3.36 11.30
N VAL A 52 -12.53 -3.56 10.11
CA VAL A 52 -12.58 -2.61 9.01
C VAL A 52 -13.99 -2.54 8.45
N THR A 53 -14.49 -1.33 8.26
CA THR A 53 -15.80 -1.06 7.66
C THR A 53 -15.68 -0.74 6.17
N GLN A 54 -16.79 -0.85 5.44
CA GLN A 54 -16.86 -0.39 4.04
C GLN A 54 -16.45 1.09 3.90
N LYS A 55 -16.91 1.94 4.84
CA LYS A 55 -16.56 3.35 4.88
C LYS A 55 -15.05 3.58 5.03
N ASP A 56 -14.35 2.76 5.82
CA ASP A 56 -12.90 2.90 5.97
C ASP A 56 -12.18 2.67 4.63
N VAL A 57 -12.61 1.68 3.86
CA VAL A 57 -12.06 1.39 2.52
C VAL A 57 -12.35 2.52 1.55
N GLU A 58 -13.60 3.00 1.52
CA GLU A 58 -14.03 4.11 0.66
C GLU A 58 -13.30 5.41 0.98
N ASP A 59 -13.16 5.76 2.26
CA ASP A 59 -12.49 6.98 2.69
C ASP A 59 -10.99 6.93 2.36
N VAL A 60 -10.32 5.78 2.56
CA VAL A 60 -8.91 5.60 2.17
C VAL A 60 -8.74 5.71 0.66
N LEU A 61 -9.63 5.09 -0.11
CA LEU A 61 -9.56 5.11 -1.57
C LEU A 61 -9.83 6.51 -2.11
N ALA A 62 -10.83 7.22 -1.58
CA ALA A 62 -11.11 8.61 -1.91
C ALA A 62 -9.90 9.51 -1.63
N ARG A 63 -9.23 9.34 -0.48
CA ARG A 63 -8.00 10.07 -0.17
C ARG A 63 -6.86 9.70 -1.12
N ALA A 64 -6.71 8.42 -1.44
CA ALA A 64 -5.68 7.93 -2.37
C ALA A 64 -5.84 8.51 -3.78
N THR A 65 -7.08 8.69 -4.24
CA THR A 65 -7.39 9.18 -5.58
C THR A 65 -7.66 10.69 -5.63
N ASN A 66 -7.33 11.45 -4.58
CA ASN A 66 -7.70 12.88 -4.46
C ASN A 66 -9.18 13.15 -4.80
N MET A 67 -10.07 12.31 -4.27
CA MET A 67 -11.52 12.31 -4.49
C MET A 67 -11.95 12.09 -5.96
N SER A 68 -11.01 11.77 -6.85
CA SER A 68 -11.26 11.59 -8.28
C SER A 68 -11.25 10.11 -8.64
N PHE A 69 -12.32 9.40 -8.26
CA PHE A 69 -12.43 7.95 -8.47
C PHE A 69 -12.39 7.57 -9.96
N TYR A 70 -13.01 8.40 -10.83
CA TYR A 70 -13.05 8.15 -12.27
C TYR A 70 -11.68 8.24 -12.94
N SER A 71 -10.82 9.16 -12.51
CA SER A 71 -9.47 9.29 -13.08
C SER A 71 -8.56 8.14 -12.70
N ALA A 72 -8.86 7.41 -11.62
CA ALA A 72 -8.11 6.24 -11.16
C ALA A 72 -8.64 4.91 -11.72
N SER A 73 -9.65 4.93 -12.60
CA SER A 73 -10.34 3.74 -13.09
C SER A 73 -9.40 2.77 -13.82
N ASP A 74 -8.43 3.29 -14.59
CA ASP A 74 -7.49 2.45 -15.34
C ASP A 74 -6.43 1.82 -14.43
N GLU A 75 -5.94 2.54 -13.41
CA GLU A 75 -5.06 1.99 -12.39
C GLU A 75 -5.79 0.93 -11.55
N MET A 76 -7.04 1.22 -11.14
CA MET A 76 -7.87 0.25 -10.42
C MET A 76 -8.14 -0.99 -11.26
N LYS A 77 -8.39 -0.88 -12.58
CA LYS A 77 -8.46 -2.04 -13.49
C LYS A 77 -7.18 -2.87 -13.48
N ARG A 78 -6.01 -2.24 -13.30
CA ARG A 78 -4.71 -2.93 -13.14
C ARG A 78 -4.49 -3.47 -11.72
N GLY A 79 -5.43 -3.23 -10.80
CA GLY A 79 -5.40 -3.73 -9.42
C GLY A 79 -4.58 -2.90 -8.44
N TYR A 80 -4.21 -1.65 -8.78
CA TYR A 80 -3.47 -0.78 -7.86
C TYR A 80 -3.84 0.70 -8.01
N VAL A 81 -3.54 1.50 -7.00
CA VAL A 81 -3.64 2.97 -7.03
C VAL A 81 -2.32 3.54 -6.51
N PRO A 82 -1.59 4.33 -7.32
CA PRO A 82 -0.41 5.03 -6.84
C PRO A 82 -0.84 6.21 -5.95
N CYS A 83 -0.27 6.33 -4.74
CA CYS A 83 -0.55 7.44 -3.85
C CYS A 83 0.73 7.94 -3.19
N LYS A 84 1.22 9.11 -3.60
CA LYS A 84 2.51 9.67 -3.13
C LYS A 84 3.63 8.63 -3.31
N HIS A 85 4.21 8.15 -2.20
CA HIS A 85 5.22 7.09 -2.17
C HIS A 85 4.62 5.72 -1.77
N TYR A 86 3.35 5.65 -1.39
CA TYR A 86 2.65 4.40 -1.09
C TYR A 86 2.22 3.68 -2.36
N ARG A 87 2.21 2.36 -2.29
CA ARG A 87 1.62 1.49 -3.32
C ARG A 87 0.39 0.84 -2.72
N ILE A 88 -0.77 1.10 -3.30
CA ILE A 88 -2.04 0.59 -2.80
C ILE A 88 -2.54 -0.47 -3.78
N GLY A 89 -2.54 -1.74 -3.38
CA GLY A 89 -3.26 -2.79 -4.10
C GLY A 89 -4.75 -2.68 -3.83
N VAL A 90 -5.59 -2.93 -4.83
CA VAL A 90 -7.05 -2.81 -4.75
C VAL A 90 -7.70 -4.13 -5.15
N GLY A 91 -8.70 -4.57 -4.41
CA GLY A 91 -9.52 -5.76 -4.71
C GLY A 91 -11.01 -5.51 -4.50
N GLY A 92 -11.81 -6.03 -5.43
CA GLY A 92 -13.27 -5.89 -5.45
C GLY A 92 -13.88 -6.76 -6.54
N GLU A 93 -15.09 -6.42 -6.97
CA GLU A 93 -15.81 -7.12 -8.04
C GLU A 93 -15.40 -6.60 -9.42
N GLY A 94 -14.97 -7.50 -10.30
CA GLY A 94 -14.68 -7.17 -11.70
C GLY A 94 -15.95 -7.02 -12.54
N VAL A 95 -16.01 -5.94 -13.33
CA VAL A 95 -17.05 -5.75 -14.36
C VAL A 95 -16.47 -6.19 -15.69
N LEU A 96 -17.08 -7.19 -16.32
CA LEU A 96 -16.62 -7.77 -17.58
C LEU A 96 -17.57 -7.43 -18.73
N GLU A 97 -17.02 -7.13 -19.91
CA GLU A 97 -17.77 -7.00 -21.16
C GLU A 97 -17.01 -7.72 -22.27
N GLY A 98 -17.65 -8.68 -22.94
CA GLY A 98 -17.00 -9.47 -24.00
C GLY A 98 -15.71 -10.19 -23.55
N GLY A 99 -15.63 -10.58 -22.27
CA GLY A 99 -14.44 -11.21 -21.68
C GLY A 99 -13.31 -10.25 -21.30
N LYS A 100 -13.49 -8.93 -21.47
CA LYS A 100 -12.52 -7.90 -21.08
C LYS A 100 -12.93 -7.24 -19.77
N LEU A 101 -11.94 -6.97 -18.90
CA LEU A 101 -12.15 -6.24 -17.66
C LEU A 101 -12.37 -4.76 -17.95
N MET A 102 -13.60 -4.31 -17.73
CA MET A 102 -14.03 -2.92 -17.93
C MET A 102 -13.83 -2.05 -16.69
N GLY A 103 -13.76 -2.65 -15.50
CA GLY A 103 -13.63 -1.90 -14.25
C GLY A 103 -13.64 -2.79 -13.02
N ILE A 104 -13.35 -2.19 -11.87
CA ILE A 104 -13.58 -2.79 -10.55
C ILE A 104 -14.65 -1.94 -9.83
N LYS A 105 -15.64 -2.60 -9.25
CA LYS A 105 -16.65 -2.01 -8.38
C LYS A 105 -16.62 -2.71 -7.01
N ASN A 106 -17.36 -2.18 -6.04
CA ASN A 106 -17.49 -2.78 -4.71
C ASN A 106 -16.12 -3.15 -4.11
N VAL A 107 -15.20 -2.17 -4.06
CA VAL A 107 -13.88 -2.37 -3.49
C VAL A 107 -14.03 -2.73 -2.01
N ALA A 108 -13.52 -3.90 -1.65
CA ALA A 108 -13.63 -4.46 -0.31
C ALA A 108 -12.25 -4.76 0.32
N PHE A 109 -11.18 -4.58 -0.45
CA PHE A 109 -9.82 -4.89 -0.02
C PHE A 109 -8.82 -3.84 -0.52
N LEU A 110 -8.00 -3.34 0.40
CA LEU A 110 -6.81 -2.55 0.09
C LEU A 110 -5.57 -3.17 0.76
N VAL A 111 -4.45 -3.16 0.03
CA VAL A 111 -3.12 -3.48 0.57
C VAL A 111 -2.24 -2.24 0.43
N ILE A 112 -1.90 -1.59 1.52
CA ILE A 112 -1.08 -0.38 1.50
C ILE A 112 0.33 -0.78 1.87
N ARG A 113 1.26 -0.65 0.92
CA ARG A 113 2.70 -0.89 1.14
C ARG A 113 3.40 0.42 1.43
N VAL A 114 4.13 0.45 2.54
CA VAL A 114 4.88 1.60 3.03
C VAL A 114 6.36 1.37 2.73
N PRO A 115 6.99 2.14 1.82
CA PRO A 115 8.40 1.96 1.51
C PRO A 115 9.28 2.51 2.64
N HIS A 116 10.38 1.81 2.90
CA HIS A 116 11.40 2.21 3.88
C HIS A 116 12.76 2.37 3.22
N GLN A 117 13.40 3.51 3.45
CA GLN A 117 14.77 3.71 3.01
C GLN A 117 15.74 3.08 4.02
N ILE A 118 16.63 2.22 3.53
CA ILE A 118 17.78 1.72 4.29
C ILE A 118 19.02 2.47 3.81
N LYS A 119 19.44 3.49 4.59
CA LYS A 119 20.63 4.28 4.25
C LYS A 119 21.91 3.45 4.42
N GLY A 120 22.89 3.68 3.55
CA GLY A 120 24.18 2.98 3.56
C GLY A 120 24.17 1.58 2.95
N ILE A 121 23.02 1.04 2.53
CA ILE A 121 22.97 -0.30 1.92
C ILE A 121 23.70 -0.34 0.57
N ALA A 122 23.65 0.76 -0.18
CA ALA A 122 24.24 0.88 -1.51
C ALA A 122 25.77 1.08 -1.48
N ASP A 123 26.33 1.53 -0.34
CA ASP A 123 27.76 1.81 -0.20
C ASP A 123 28.61 0.55 -0.47
N LYS A 124 28.07 -0.62 -0.13
CA LYS A 124 28.70 -1.93 -0.34
C LYS A 124 28.87 -2.32 -1.80
N ILE A 125 28.03 -1.78 -2.70
CA ILE A 125 28.04 -2.09 -4.14
C ILE A 125 28.53 -0.91 -4.98
N ALA A 126 28.81 0.23 -4.36
CA ALA A 126 29.16 1.46 -5.06
C ALA A 126 30.40 1.28 -5.96
N ALA A 127 31.42 0.56 -5.48
CA ALA A 127 32.64 0.29 -6.26
C ALA A 127 32.43 -0.66 -7.46
N ASP A 128 31.41 -1.52 -7.42
CA ASP A 128 31.10 -2.44 -8.53
C ASP A 128 30.26 -1.74 -9.61
N VAL A 129 29.38 -0.84 -9.16
CA VAL A 129 28.41 -0.11 -9.97
C VAL A 129 29.04 1.13 -10.62
N PHE A 130 29.95 1.81 -9.92
CA PHE A 130 30.71 2.95 -10.46
C PHE A 130 32.14 2.55 -10.79
N LYS A 131 32.55 2.73 -12.04
CA LYS A 131 33.94 2.56 -12.47
C LYS A 131 34.42 3.82 -13.18
N ASP A 132 35.60 4.31 -12.82
CA ASP A 132 36.22 5.52 -13.39
C ASP A 132 35.28 6.75 -13.33
N GLY A 133 34.53 6.87 -12.24
CA GLY A 133 33.55 7.94 -12.04
C GLY A 133 32.27 7.80 -12.88
N LYS A 134 32.09 6.69 -13.61
CA LYS A 134 30.92 6.44 -14.46
C LYS A 134 30.08 5.27 -13.96
N LEU A 135 28.77 5.46 -14.03
CA LEU A 135 27.79 4.40 -13.75
C LEU A 135 27.86 3.32 -14.84
N ARG A 136 27.98 2.05 -14.45
CA ARG A 136 27.84 0.90 -15.35
C ARG A 136 26.37 0.52 -15.50
N ASN A 137 26.02 -0.03 -16.66
CA ASN A 137 24.72 -0.68 -16.88
C ASN A 137 24.54 -1.77 -15.82
N THR A 138 23.63 -1.54 -14.88
CA THR A 138 23.44 -2.39 -13.69
C THR A 138 21.95 -2.70 -13.56
N LEU A 139 21.61 -3.99 -13.46
CA LEU A 139 20.26 -4.45 -13.14
C LEU A 139 20.22 -4.91 -11.68
N ILE A 140 19.32 -4.33 -10.90
CA ILE A 140 19.06 -4.75 -9.52
C ILE A 140 17.80 -5.63 -9.53
N VAL A 141 17.93 -6.87 -9.09
CA VAL A 141 16.83 -7.85 -9.03
C VAL A 141 16.61 -8.25 -7.57
N SER A 142 15.33 -8.28 -7.16
CA SER A 142 14.92 -8.82 -5.86
C SER A 142 13.59 -9.54 -6.00
N PRO A 143 13.24 -10.45 -5.07
CA PRO A 143 11.87 -10.89 -4.91
C PRO A 143 10.92 -9.71 -4.70
N THR A 144 9.63 -9.91 -4.97
CA THR A 144 8.60 -8.93 -4.62
C THR A 144 8.53 -8.80 -3.10
N GLY A 145 8.70 -7.57 -2.61
CA GLY A 145 8.45 -7.22 -1.21
C GLY A 145 6.98 -7.30 -0.82
#